data_AF-A0A8T0A9W0-F1
#
_entry.id   AF-A0A8T0A9W0-F1
#
_cell.length_a   1.000
_cell.length_b   1.000
_cell.length_c   1.000
_cell.angle_alpha   90.00
_cell.angle_beta   90.00
_cell.angle_gamma   90.00
#
_symmetry.space_group_name_H-M   'P 1'
#
loop_
_entity.id
_entity.type
_entity.pdbx_description
1 polymer ?
#
loop_
_entity_poly.entity_id
_entity_poly.type
_entity_poly.pdbx_seq_one_letter_code
_entity_poly.pdbx_strand_id
1 'polypeptide(L)' 'MLRHNAFLLLFSNHWNQEIIKVKVQSFHNVNDPEVKVAILEKIKLKCKDLGLAEIITVKWREQPDGVVFHKNTGN' A
#
# COMPACT_ATOMS: atom_id res chain seq x y z
N MET A 1 -8.28 -17.62 4.87
CA MET A 1 -7.38 -16.58 4.33
C MET A 1 -8.13 -15.25 4.33
N LEU A 2 -7.58 -14.19 4.92
CA LEU A 2 -8.27 -12.90 5.03
C LEU A 2 -7.89 -11.99 3.86
N ARG A 3 -8.89 -11.34 3.26
CA ARG A 3 -8.71 -10.35 2.18
C ARG A 3 -8.81 -8.95 2.78
N HIS A 4 -7.83 -8.11 2.51
CA HIS A 4 -7.77 -6.73 2.99
C HIS A 4 -7.57 -5.77 1.80
N ASN A 5 -8.12 -4.57 1.91
CA ASN A 5 -7.92 -3.47 0.98
C ASN A 5 -7.12 -2.36 1.66
N ALA A 6 -6.19 -1.76 0.94
CA ALA A 6 -5.49 -0.55 1.37
C ALA A 6 -5.30 0.42 0.20
N PHE A 7 -5.06 1.68 0.53
CA PHE A 7 -4.67 2.71 -0.41
C PHE A 7 -3.24 3.16 -0.16
N LEU A 8 -2.52 3.41 -1.24
CA LEU A 8 -1.16 3.94 -1.28
C LEU A 8 -1.16 5.27 -1.98
N LEU A 9 -0.34 6.19 -1.47
CA LEU A 9 0.00 7.42 -2.16
C LEU A 9 1.35 7.24 -2.84
N LEU A 10 1.37 7.43 -4.16
CA LEU A 10 2.55 7.58 -4.98
C LEU A 10 2.75 9.08 -5.25
N PHE A 11 3.89 9.62 -4.88
CA PHE A 11 4.27 10.98 -5.28
C PHE A 11 5.13 10.90 -6.52
N SER A 12 4.62 11.38 -7.65
CA SER A 12 5.41 11.58 -8.86
C SER A 12 5.70 13.07 -9.06
N ASN A 13 6.95 13.37 -9.42
CA ASN A 13 7.65 14.66 -9.38
C ASN A 13 6.79 15.95 -9.41
N HIS A 14 7.08 16.79 -8.41
CA HIS A 14 6.68 18.18 -8.14
C HIS A 14 5.20 18.60 -8.23
N TRP A 15 4.29 17.87 -8.90
CA TRP A 15 2.90 18.32 -9.06
C TRP A 15 1.80 17.25 -9.12
N ASN A 16 2.10 15.94 -9.13
CA ASN A 16 1.07 14.90 -9.27
C ASN A 16 1.10 13.86 -8.14
N GLN A 17 -0.05 13.72 -7.44
CA GLN A 17 -0.28 12.65 -6.47
C GLN A 17 -1.14 11.57 -7.12
N GLU A 18 -0.61 10.36 -7.18
CA GLU A 18 -1.36 9.20 -7.67
C GLU A 18 -1.76 8.32 -6.49
N ILE A 19 -3.02 7.89 -6.46
CA ILE A 19 -3.54 7.01 -5.42
C ILE A 19 -3.72 5.62 -6.03
N ILE A 20 -2.94 4.66 -5.56
CA ILE A 20 -3.10 3.26 -5.96
C ILE A 20 -3.87 2.50 -4.88
N LYS A 21 -4.93 1.80 -5.30
CA LYS A 21 -5.62 0.83 -4.46
C LYS A 21 -4.95 -0.53 -4.58
N VAL A 22 -4.54 -1.10 -3.45
CA VAL A 22 -3.97 -2.44 -3.38
C VAL A 22 -4.89 -3.40 -2.63
N LYS A 23 -4.95 -4.64 -3.12
CA LYS A 23 -5.60 -5.75 -2.43
C LYS A 23 -4.52 -6.66 -1.90
N VAL A 24 -4.54 -6.91 -0.59
CA VAL A 24 -3.59 -7.79 0.08
C VAL A 24 -4.34 -9.00 0.62
N GLN A 25 -3.80 -10.18 0.37
CA GLN A 25 -4.32 -11.43 0.90
C GLN A 25 -3.28 -12.03 1.84
N SER A 26 -3.65 -12.23 3.10
CA SER A 26 -2.73 -12.68 4.14
C SER A 26 -3.43 -13.60 5.15
N PHE A 27 -2.64 -14.42 5.82
CA PHE A 27 -3.05 -15.15 7.02
C PHE A 27 -2.71 -14.36 8.30
N HIS A 28 -1.67 -13.54 8.25
CA HIS A 28 -1.25 -12.65 9.32
C HIS A 28 -2.00 -11.32 9.31
N ASN A 29 -2.03 -10.65 10.45
CA ASN A 29 -2.57 -9.30 10.58
C ASN A 29 -1.67 -8.31 9.81
N VAL A 30 -2.26 -7.66 8.82
CA VAL A 30 -1.57 -6.71 7.93
C VAL A 30 -1.41 -5.33 8.55
N ASN A 31 -2.06 -5.08 9.68
CA ASN A 31 -1.90 -3.84 10.41
C ASN A 31 -0.70 -3.86 11.37
N ASP A 32 -0.03 -5.00 11.56
CA ASP A 32 1.23 -5.08 12.30
C ASP A 32 2.31 -4.23 11.62
N PRO A 33 3.08 -3.42 12.38
CA PRO A 33 4.04 -2.48 11.82
C PRO A 33 5.12 -3.18 10.97
N GLU A 34 5.64 -4.32 11.41
CA GLU A 34 6.61 -5.11 10.64
C GLU A 34 6.02 -5.63 9.32
N VAL A 35 4.76 -6.06 9.33
CA VAL A 35 4.07 -6.56 8.13
C VAL A 35 3.81 -5.41 7.15
N LYS A 36 3.41 -4.22 7.63
CA LYS A 36 3.23 -3.02 6.79
C LYS A 36 4.53 -2.62 6.09
N VAL A 37 5.67 -2.71 6.78
CA VAL A 37 6.99 -2.41 6.21
C VAL A 37 7.33 -3.42 5.12
N ALA A 38 7.23 -4.73 5.40
CA ALA A 38 7.54 -5.77 4.43
C ALA A 38 6.66 -5.69 3.16
N ILE A 39 5.37 -5.37 3.29
CA ILE A 39 4.47 -5.17 2.15
C ILE A 39 4.90 -3.94 1.34
N LEU A 40 5.22 -2.83 2.00
CA LEU A 40 5.63 -1.59 1.34
C LEU A 40 6.93 -1.78 0.56
N GLU A 41 7.91 -2.48 1.11
CA GLU A 41 9.16 -2.83 0.42
C GLU A 41 8.91 -3.70 -0.81
N LYS A 42 8.04 -4.71 -0.69
CA LYS A 42 7.66 -5.55 -1.82
C LYS A 42 6.99 -4.75 -2.95
N ILE A 43 6.18 -3.74 -2.60
CA ILE A 43 5.57 -2.84 -3.58
C ILE A 43 6.63 -1.95 -4.23
N LYS A 44 7.55 -1.36 -3.45
CA LYS A 44 8.65 -0.55 -3.98
C LYS A 44 9.50 -1.35 -4.98
N LEU A 45 9.80 -2.61 -4.68
CA LEU A 45 10.52 -3.51 -5.59
C LEU A 45 9.74 -3.74 -6.89
N LYS A 46 8.43 -3.98 -6.82
CA LYS A 46 7.58 -4.11 -8.02
C LYS A 46 7.49 -2.82 -8.83
N CYS A 47 7.40 -1.67 -8.18
CA CYS A 47 7.44 -0.39 -8.86
C CYS A 47 8.79 -0.19 -9.58
N LYS A 48 9.90 -0.60 -8.96
CA LYS A 48 11.22 -0.57 -9.60
C LYS A 48 11.30 -1.49 -10.82
N ASP A 49 10.79 -2.70 -10.70
CA ASP A 49 10.72 -3.68 -11.79
C ASP A 49 9.90 -3.16 -12.99
N LEU A 50 8.82 -2.43 -12.71
CA LEU A 50 7.97 -1.78 -13.72
C LEU A 50 8.55 -0.48 -14.30
N GLY A 51 9.79 -0.11 -13.95
CA GLY A 51 10.43 1.13 -14.44
C GLY A 51 9.91 2.42 -13.81
N LEU A 52 9.14 2.33 -12.72
CA LEU A 52 8.58 3.48 -12.00
C LEU A 52 9.56 4.03 -10.93
N ALA A 53 10.69 3.35 -10.70
CA ALA A 53 11.58 3.55 -9.55
C ALA A 53 12.12 4.99 -9.36
N GLU A 54 12.29 5.74 -10.45
CA GLU A 54 12.97 7.03 -10.42
C GLU A 54 12.14 8.14 -9.74
N ILE A 55 10.84 7.91 -9.50
CA ILE A 55 9.90 9.00 -9.21
C ILE A 55 8.82 8.60 -8.17
N ILE A 56 9.10 7.79 -7.15
CA ILE A 56 8.03 7.41 -6.21
C ILE A 56 8.43 7.35 -4.75
N THR A 57 8.11 8.42 -4.03
CA THR A 57 7.86 8.28 -2.60
C THR A 57 6.55 7.50 -2.45
N VAL A 58 6.67 6.22 -2.07
CA VAL A 58 5.51 5.36 -1.76
C VAL A 58 5.25 5.43 -0.27
N LYS A 59 4.06 5.88 0.12
CA LYS A 59 3.61 5.86 1.53
C LYS A 59 2.20 5.29 1.66
N TRP A 60 1.94 4.71 2.83
CA TRP A 60 0.59 4.34 3.21
C TRP A 60 -0.28 5.59 3.36
N ARG A 61 -1.52 5.51 2.87
CA ARG A 61 -2.53 6.51 3.19
C ARG A 61 -3.29 6.01 4.42
N GLU A 62 -3.08 6.68 5.55
CA GLU A 62 -3.92 6.47 6.72
C GLU A 62 -5.34 6.97 6.41
N GLN A 63 -6.32 6.17 6.80
CA GLN A 63 -7.73 6.54 6.71
C GLN A 63 -8.15 7.32 7.97
N PRO A 64 -9.35 7.93 8.00
CA PRO A 64 -9.79 8.74 9.13
C PRO A 64 -9.79 8.00 10.47
N ASP A 65 -9.91 6.68 10.45
CA ASP A 65 -9.87 5.77 11.60
C ASP A 65 -8.44 5.40 12.05
N GLY A 66 -7.40 5.88 11.35
CA GLY A 66 -6.00 5.61 11.68
C GLY A 66 -5.46 4.26 11.18
N VAL A 67 -6.26 3.43 10.51
CA VAL A 67 -5.79 2.18 9.89
C VAL A 67 -5.55 2.31 8.39
N VAL A 68 -4.61 1.49 7.92
CA VAL A 68 -4.20 1.44 6.50
C VAL A 68 -4.96 0.34 5.77
N PHE A 69 -5.14 -0.81 6.43
CA PHE A 69 -5.78 -1.98 5.86
C PHE A 69 -7.14 -2.22 6.50
N HIS A 70 -8.19 -2.08 5.69
CA HIS A 70 -9.53 -2.55 6.05
C HIS A 70 -9.74 -3.97 5.57
N LYS A 71 -10.35 -4.80 6.42
CA LYS A 71 -10.86 -6.10 5.99
C LYS A 71 -11.86 -5.87 4.87
N ASN A 72 -11.73 -6.62 3.78
CA ASN A 72 -12.68 -6.55 2.69
C ASN A 72 -13.96 -7.29 3.13
N THR A 73 -14.87 -6.56 3.76
CA THR A 73 -16.22 -7.03 4.08
C THR A 73 -17.07 -6.85 2.81
N GLY A 74 -16.84 -7.71 1.81
CA GLY A 74 -17.76 -7.80 0.69
C GLY A 74 -19.01 -8.55 1.14
N ASN A 75 -20.18 -7.91 0.99
CA ASN A 75 -21.43 -8.60 0.73
C ASN A 75 -21.44 -9.03 -0.74
#